data_AF-A0A6J0Z054-F1
#
_entry.id   AF-A0A6J0Z054-F1
#
_cell.length_a   1.000
_cell.length_b   1.000
_cell.length_c   1.000
_cell.angle_alpha   90.00
_cell.angle_beta   90.00
_cell.angle_gamma   90.00
#
_symmetry.space_group_name_H-M   'P 1'
#
loop_
_entity.id
_entity.type
_entity.pdbx_description
1 polymer ?
#
loop_
_entity_poly.entity_id
_entity_poly.type
_entity_poly.pdbx_seq_one_letter_code
_entity_poly.pdbx_strand_id
1 'polypeptide(L)'
;MVHELLGINNNRIDLSRVPGISKDLREVVLSAENDEFYANNMHLNFAEIGSNIKNLMEDFQKKKPKEQQKLESIADMKAFVENYPQFKKMSGTVSKHVTVVGELSRLVSERNLLEVSEVEQELACQNDHSSALQNVKRLLQNPRVTEFDAARLVMLYALHYERHSSNSLPGLMMDLRNKGVSEKYRKLVSAVIEYGGKRVRGSDLFSPKDAVAITKQFLKGLKGVENVYTQHQPFLHETLDHLIKGKLKENLYPYLGPSTLRDRPQDIIVFIIGGATYEEALTVYNLNRTTPGVRIVLGGTTVHNTKSFLDEVLASGLHSRSKETSQVTSRSASRR
;
A
#
# COMPACT_ATOMS: atom_id res chain seq x y z
N MET A 1 -0.49 5.52 2.71
CA MET A 1 0.08 5.43 4.08
C MET A 1 -0.96 5.62 5.18
N VAL A 2 -1.69 6.75 5.24
CA VAL A 2 -2.71 6.96 6.31
C VAL A 2 -3.73 5.83 6.37
N HIS A 3 -4.36 5.48 5.24
CA HIS A 3 -5.33 4.38 5.20
C HIS A 3 -4.74 3.01 5.57
N GLU A 4 -3.46 2.79 5.28
CA GLU A 4 -2.76 1.54 5.60
C GLU A 4 -2.48 1.40 7.10
N LEU A 5 -2.03 2.48 7.76
CA LEU A 5 -1.56 2.42 9.15
C LEU A 5 -2.62 2.85 10.18
N LEU A 6 -3.50 3.77 9.81
CA LEU A 6 -4.51 4.36 10.69
C LEU A 6 -5.94 4.02 10.27
N GLY A 7 -6.15 3.63 9.00
CA GLY A 7 -7.47 3.39 8.44
C GLY A 7 -8.19 4.71 8.17
N ILE A 8 -8.71 4.85 6.94
CA ILE A 8 -9.63 5.93 6.57
C ILE A 8 -11.00 5.29 6.37
N ASN A 9 -12.01 5.78 7.09
CA ASN A 9 -13.40 5.40 6.92
C ASN A 9 -14.24 6.66 6.73
N ASN A 10 -14.88 6.83 5.58
CA ASN A 10 -15.68 8.01 5.25
C ASN A 10 -14.94 9.33 5.54
N ASN A 11 -13.70 9.43 5.05
CA ASN A 11 -12.80 10.59 5.25
C ASN A 11 -12.43 10.87 6.72
N ARG A 12 -12.65 9.92 7.63
CA ARG A 12 -12.30 10.02 9.05
C ARG A 12 -11.23 9.01 9.43
N ILE A 13 -10.38 9.39 10.37
CA ILE A 13 -9.39 8.52 11.01
C ILE A 13 -9.58 8.55 12.52
N ASP A 14 -9.38 7.41 13.18
CA ASP A 14 -9.43 7.26 14.63
C ASP A 14 -8.02 7.29 15.22
N LEU A 15 -7.74 8.29 16.02
CA LEU A 15 -6.48 8.49 16.75
C LEU A 15 -6.64 8.23 18.26
N SER A 16 -7.77 7.66 18.70
CA SER A 16 -8.04 7.37 20.13
C SER A 16 -6.98 6.48 20.79
N ARG A 17 -6.26 5.68 20.00
CA ARG A 17 -5.18 4.80 20.46
C ARG A 17 -3.80 5.48 20.51
N VAL A 18 -3.69 6.72 20.03
CA VAL A 18 -2.45 7.48 20.06
C VAL A 18 -2.15 7.89 21.51
N PRO A 19 -0.96 7.56 22.06
CA PRO A 19 -0.60 7.95 23.42
C PRO A 19 -0.65 9.46 23.60
N GLY A 20 -1.31 9.92 24.68
CA GLY A 20 -1.40 11.35 25.01
C GLY A 20 -2.36 12.17 24.14
N ILE A 21 -3.16 11.53 23.27
CA ILE A 21 -4.06 12.26 22.36
C ILE A 21 -5.10 13.09 23.11
N SER A 22 -5.25 14.35 22.68
CA SER A 22 -6.28 15.23 23.24
C SER A 22 -7.68 14.86 22.71
N LYS A 23 -8.72 15.12 23.50
CA LYS A 23 -10.10 14.67 23.20
C LYS A 23 -10.60 15.17 21.84
N ASP A 24 -10.20 16.39 21.47
CA ASP A 24 -10.49 17.08 20.21
C ASP A 24 -9.81 16.47 18.98
N LEU A 25 -8.76 15.66 19.17
CA LEU A 25 -8.01 15.01 18.08
C LEU A 25 -8.23 13.51 18.03
N ARG A 26 -9.14 12.94 18.82
CA ARG A 26 -9.45 11.50 18.80
C ARG A 26 -10.00 11.05 17.46
N GLU A 27 -10.75 11.90 16.79
CA GLU A 27 -11.23 11.65 15.43
C GLU A 27 -10.88 12.85 14.57
N VAL A 28 -10.34 12.57 13.38
CA VAL A 28 -9.84 13.60 12.48
C VAL A 28 -10.44 13.40 11.09
N VAL A 29 -10.90 14.49 10.48
CA VAL A 29 -11.39 14.51 9.09
C VAL A 29 -10.27 14.90 8.13
N LEU A 30 -10.11 14.11 7.07
CA LEU A 30 -9.20 14.32 5.94
C LEU A 30 -10.02 14.44 4.65
N SER A 31 -10.20 15.66 4.15
CA SER A 31 -10.93 15.95 2.91
C SER A 31 -10.16 16.95 2.07
N ALA A 32 -9.85 16.60 0.82
CA ALA A 32 -9.15 17.48 -0.10
C ALA A 32 -9.99 18.71 -0.50
N GLU A 33 -11.32 18.66 -0.36
CA GLU A 33 -12.21 19.78 -0.68
C GLU A 33 -12.17 20.89 0.38
N ASN A 34 -11.94 20.51 1.64
CA ASN A 34 -12.03 21.42 2.80
C ASN A 34 -10.69 21.65 3.50
N ASP A 35 -9.61 21.04 3.02
CA ASP A 35 -8.28 21.10 3.61
C ASP A 35 -7.20 21.21 2.53
N GLU A 36 -6.78 22.45 2.27
CA GLU A 36 -5.76 22.76 1.26
C GLU A 36 -4.41 22.10 1.56
N PHE A 37 -4.02 22.00 2.84
CA PHE A 37 -2.79 21.30 3.19
C PHE A 37 -2.89 19.83 2.82
N TYR A 38 -4.02 19.18 3.14
CA TYR A 38 -4.23 17.79 2.76
C TYR A 38 -4.26 17.61 1.23
N ALA A 39 -5.00 18.44 0.50
CA ALA A 39 -5.10 18.39 -0.95
C ALA A 39 -3.73 18.46 -1.64
N ASN A 40 -2.86 19.36 -1.16
CA ASN A 40 -1.52 19.56 -1.70
C ASN A 40 -0.52 18.45 -1.32
N ASN A 41 -0.82 17.63 -0.32
CA ASN A 41 0.10 16.63 0.24
C ASN A 41 -0.35 15.18 0.08
N MET A 42 -1.62 14.91 -0.24
CA MET A 42 -2.21 13.55 -0.24
C MET A 42 -1.55 12.57 -1.22
N HIS A 43 -0.81 13.07 -2.22
CA HIS A 43 -0.11 12.29 -3.24
C HIS A 43 1.42 12.34 -3.13
N LEU A 44 1.97 13.07 -2.15
CA LEU A 44 3.41 13.22 -1.97
C LEU A 44 4.00 12.06 -1.17
N ASN A 45 5.31 11.83 -1.32
CA ASN A 45 6.02 10.84 -0.51
C ASN A 45 6.24 11.33 0.94
N PHE A 46 6.56 10.40 1.83
CA PHE A 46 6.66 10.70 3.26
C PHE A 46 7.74 11.74 3.60
N ALA A 47 8.87 11.75 2.87
CA ALA A 47 9.93 12.74 3.08
C ALA A 47 9.49 14.15 2.67
N GLU A 48 8.78 14.28 1.54
CA GLU A 48 8.23 15.56 1.09
C GLU A 48 7.16 16.10 2.04
N ILE A 49 6.29 15.23 2.56
CA ILE A 49 5.30 15.61 3.58
C ILE A 49 6.00 16.12 4.85
N GLY A 50 7.06 15.44 5.31
CA GLY A 50 7.84 15.87 6.47
C GLY A 50 8.43 17.28 6.29
N SER A 51 8.99 17.56 5.11
CA SER A 51 9.49 18.89 4.75
C SER A 51 8.37 19.95 4.72
N ASN A 52 7.22 19.62 4.13
CA ASN A 52 6.09 20.54 4.06
C ASN A 52 5.48 20.85 5.43
N ILE A 53 5.46 19.89 6.36
CA ILE A 53 5.03 20.13 7.74
C ILE A 53 6.02 21.03 8.48
N LYS A 54 7.32 20.84 8.27
CA LYS A 54 8.34 21.72 8.84
C LYS A 54 8.14 23.16 8.37
N ASN A 55 7.99 23.37 7.06
CA ASN A 55 7.72 24.70 6.50
C ASN A 55 6.44 25.31 7.07
N LEU A 56 5.36 24.50 7.18
CA LEU A 56 4.10 24.93 7.78
C LEU A 56 4.29 25.40 9.24
N MET A 57 5.10 24.70 10.03
CA MET A 57 5.41 25.12 11.41
C MET A 57 6.30 26.35 11.48
N GLU A 58 7.31 26.47 10.63
CA GLU A 58 8.19 27.64 10.59
C GLU A 58 7.40 28.91 10.22
N ASP A 59 6.53 28.84 9.21
CA ASP A 59 5.65 29.95 8.84
C ASP A 59 4.65 30.31 9.94
N PHE A 60 4.24 29.32 10.74
CA PHE A 60 3.42 29.55 11.91
C PHE A 60 4.19 30.25 13.03
N GLN A 61 5.43 29.81 13.32
CA GLN A 61 6.31 30.43 14.33
C GLN A 61 6.71 31.87 13.97
N LYS A 62 6.84 32.21 12.68
CA LYS A 62 7.09 33.60 12.23
C LYS A 62 5.99 34.57 12.70
N LYS A 63 4.75 34.10 12.87
CA LYS A 63 3.63 34.91 13.37
C LYS A 63 3.70 35.17 14.88
N LYS A 64 4.61 34.49 15.61
CA LYS A 64 4.83 34.62 17.06
C LYS A 64 6.34 34.58 17.41
N PRO A 65 7.09 35.67 17.16
CA PRO A 65 8.55 35.70 17.34
C PRO A 65 9.03 35.40 18.77
N LYS A 66 8.19 35.67 19.78
CA LYS A 66 8.52 35.46 21.20
C LYS A 66 8.57 34.00 21.64
N GLU A 67 8.08 33.07 20.82
CA GLU A 67 7.96 31.64 21.13
C GLU A 67 8.68 30.77 20.07
N GLN A 68 9.65 31.36 19.35
CA GLN A 68 10.44 30.64 18.36
C GLN A 68 11.31 29.58 19.03
N GLN A 69 11.21 28.36 18.52
CA GLN A 69 12.08 27.23 18.88
C GLN A 69 12.56 26.58 17.61
N LYS A 70 13.81 26.10 17.62
CA LYS A 70 14.36 25.33 16.49
C LYS A 70 13.68 23.96 16.47
N LEU A 71 12.99 23.66 15.37
CA LEU A 71 12.28 22.38 15.15
C LEU A 71 13.02 21.57 14.10
N GLU A 72 13.68 20.48 14.52
CA GLU A 72 14.52 19.66 13.63
C GLU A 72 13.84 18.36 13.20
N SER A 73 12.92 17.85 14.01
CA SER A 73 12.23 16.57 13.77
C SER A 73 10.71 16.67 13.92
N ILE A 74 9.99 15.66 13.38
CA ILE A 74 8.53 15.52 13.57
C ILE A 74 8.18 15.35 15.06
N ALA A 75 9.06 14.72 15.83
CA ALA A 75 8.87 14.58 17.27
C ALA A 75 8.92 15.95 17.98
N ASP A 76 9.87 16.82 17.62
CA ASP A 76 9.95 18.18 18.17
C ASP A 76 8.70 18.99 17.82
N MET A 77 8.25 18.87 16.57
CA MET A 77 7.04 19.53 16.07
C MET A 77 5.80 19.10 16.86
N LYS A 78 5.65 17.80 17.12
CA LYS A 78 4.55 17.27 17.94
C LYS A 78 4.63 17.77 19.38
N ALA A 79 5.80 17.67 20.01
CA ALA A 79 6.01 18.12 21.39
C ALA A 79 5.72 19.62 21.55
N PHE A 80 6.11 20.44 20.56
CA PHE A 80 5.79 21.86 20.53
C PHE A 80 4.27 22.11 20.50
N VAL A 81 3.52 21.42 19.63
CA VAL A 81 2.05 21.57 19.58
C VAL A 81 1.39 21.14 20.90
N GLU A 82 1.94 20.15 21.59
CA GLU A 82 1.43 19.67 22.89
C GLU A 82 1.74 20.63 24.05
N ASN A 83 2.95 21.19 24.09
CA ASN A 83 3.42 22.08 25.16
C ASN A 83 2.85 23.49 25.08
N TYR A 84 2.30 23.90 23.94
CA TYR A 84 1.73 25.22 23.76
C TYR A 84 0.24 25.17 23.33
N PRO A 85 -0.71 24.93 24.26
CA PRO A 85 -2.13 24.76 23.94
C PRO A 85 -2.79 25.97 23.25
N GLN A 86 -2.26 27.18 23.46
CA GLN A 86 -2.69 28.37 22.70
C GLN A 86 -2.44 28.23 21.19
N PHE A 87 -1.43 27.45 20.77
CA PHE A 87 -1.14 27.15 19.37
C PHE A 87 -2.19 26.21 18.78
N LYS A 88 -2.66 25.20 19.54
CA LYS A 88 -3.79 24.35 19.12
C LYS A 88 -5.04 25.17 18.82
N LYS A 89 -5.33 26.19 19.64
CA LYS A 89 -6.48 27.09 19.44
C LYS A 89 -6.32 28.01 18.23
N MET A 90 -5.09 28.33 17.82
CA MET A 90 -4.82 29.27 16.72
C MET A 90 -4.74 28.59 15.34
N SER A 91 -4.47 27.29 15.25
CA SER A 91 -4.51 26.57 13.96
C SER A 91 -4.83 25.08 14.13
N GLY A 92 -6.10 24.74 13.86
CA GLY A 92 -6.56 23.35 13.81
C GLY A 92 -5.84 22.54 12.73
N THR A 93 -5.51 23.14 11.58
CA THR A 93 -4.80 22.48 10.48
C THR A 93 -3.39 22.05 10.86
N VAL A 94 -2.61 22.93 11.52
CA VAL A 94 -1.25 22.61 11.98
C VAL A 94 -1.31 21.48 13.01
N SER A 95 -2.15 21.64 14.03
CA SER A 95 -2.28 20.62 15.08
C SER A 95 -2.70 19.27 14.51
N LYS A 96 -3.66 19.26 13.59
CA LYS A 96 -4.13 18.05 12.92
C LYS A 96 -3.01 17.33 12.19
N HIS A 97 -2.35 18.00 11.23
CA HIS A 97 -1.40 17.33 10.35
C HIS A 97 -0.10 16.94 11.06
N VAL A 98 0.39 17.76 11.99
CA VAL A 98 1.53 17.40 12.85
C VAL A 98 1.21 16.15 13.68
N THR A 99 -0.01 16.06 14.24
CA THR A 99 -0.41 14.89 15.03
C THR A 99 -0.49 13.62 14.17
N VAL A 100 -1.13 13.71 12.99
CA VAL A 100 -1.25 12.57 12.08
C VAL A 100 0.10 12.09 11.61
N VAL A 101 0.97 12.99 11.13
CA VAL A 101 2.29 12.60 10.63
C VAL A 101 3.23 12.17 11.76
N GLY A 102 3.10 12.76 12.95
CA GLY A 102 3.79 12.30 14.16
C GLY A 102 3.42 10.86 14.51
N GLU A 103 2.14 10.49 14.41
CA GLU A 103 1.73 9.10 14.64
C GLU A 103 2.22 8.15 13.54
N LEU A 104 2.15 8.56 12.27
CA LEU A 104 2.72 7.77 11.17
C LEU A 104 4.22 7.52 11.39
N SER A 105 4.97 8.56 11.77
CA SER A 105 6.40 8.45 12.08
C SER A 105 6.66 7.48 13.23
N ARG A 106 5.86 7.55 14.30
CA ARG A 106 5.96 6.66 15.46
C ARG A 106 5.75 5.20 15.04
N LEU A 107 4.70 4.92 14.27
CA LEU A 107 4.37 3.57 13.79
C LEU A 107 5.44 3.01 12.85
N VAL A 108 6.01 3.85 11.96
CA VAL A 108 7.12 3.46 11.09
C VAL A 108 8.33 3.01 11.90
N SER A 109 8.72 3.79 12.91
CA SER A 109 9.87 3.46 13.76
C SER A 109 9.60 2.24 14.65
N GLU A 110 8.43 2.18 15.29
CA GLU A 110 8.07 1.10 16.22
C GLU A 110 8.05 -0.27 15.52
N ARG A 111 7.52 -0.33 14.30
CA ARG A 111 7.32 -1.59 13.55
C ARG A 111 8.43 -1.89 12.54
N ASN A 112 9.51 -1.10 12.52
CA ASN A 112 10.61 -1.20 11.57
C ASN A 112 10.17 -1.15 10.09
N LEU A 113 9.20 -0.29 9.75
CA LEU A 113 8.52 -0.35 8.46
C LEU A 113 9.39 0.05 7.26
N LEU A 114 10.50 0.76 7.47
CA LEU A 114 11.43 1.08 6.37
C LEU A 114 12.09 -0.18 5.82
N GLU A 115 12.66 -1.02 6.69
CA GLU A 115 13.27 -2.29 6.26
C GLU A 115 12.21 -3.27 5.76
N VAL A 116 11.03 -3.32 6.39
CA VAL A 116 9.93 -4.15 5.90
C VAL A 116 9.53 -3.72 4.49
N SER A 117 9.34 -2.41 4.26
CA SER A 117 8.98 -1.87 2.95
C SER A 117 10.07 -2.14 1.91
N GLU A 118 11.35 -2.04 2.26
CA GLU A 118 12.44 -2.34 1.33
C GLU A 118 12.37 -3.79 0.82
N VAL A 119 12.16 -4.75 1.73
CA VAL A 119 12.03 -6.17 1.37
C VAL A 119 10.73 -6.43 0.60
N GLU A 120 9.64 -5.73 0.91
CA GLU A 120 8.40 -5.80 0.10
C GLU A 120 8.64 -5.32 -1.34
N GLN A 121 9.45 -4.27 -1.53
CA GLN A 121 9.80 -3.76 -2.86
C GLN A 121 10.72 -4.73 -3.61
N GLU A 122 11.70 -5.34 -2.92
CA GLU A 122 12.53 -6.41 -3.48
C GLU A 122 11.66 -7.58 -3.95
N LEU A 123 10.76 -8.06 -3.08
CA LEU A 123 9.83 -9.15 -3.39
C LEU A 123 8.84 -8.83 -4.49
N ALA A 124 8.49 -7.56 -4.72
CA ALA A 124 7.51 -7.19 -5.74
C ALA A 124 8.16 -6.87 -7.10
N CYS A 125 9.41 -6.39 -7.10
CA CYS A 125 10.02 -5.75 -8.28
C CYS A 125 11.27 -6.46 -8.79
N GLN A 126 11.94 -7.28 -7.97
CA GLN A 126 13.23 -7.89 -8.31
C GLN A 126 13.10 -9.41 -8.51
N ASN A 127 14.12 -10.00 -9.12
CA ASN A 127 14.16 -11.44 -9.42
C ASN A 127 15.35 -12.15 -8.76
N ASP A 128 15.90 -11.59 -7.67
CA ASP A 128 16.93 -12.23 -6.85
C ASP A 128 16.29 -13.02 -5.70
N HIS A 129 15.97 -14.29 -5.98
CA HIS A 129 15.36 -15.18 -4.99
C HIS A 129 16.22 -15.38 -3.74
N SER A 130 17.55 -15.48 -3.90
CA SER A 130 18.45 -15.80 -2.78
C SER A 130 18.53 -14.63 -1.80
N SER A 131 18.71 -13.41 -2.33
CA SER A 131 18.72 -12.18 -1.53
C SER A 131 17.36 -11.99 -0.83
N ALA A 132 16.25 -12.06 -1.58
CA ALA A 132 14.92 -11.87 -1.02
C ALA A 132 14.60 -12.89 0.09
N LEU A 133 14.97 -14.17 -0.09
CA LEU A 133 14.77 -15.21 0.94
C LEU A 133 15.59 -14.93 2.20
N GLN A 134 16.85 -14.51 2.06
CA GLN A 134 17.70 -14.16 3.20
C GLN A 134 17.13 -12.96 3.97
N ASN A 135 16.68 -11.93 3.25
CA ASN A 135 16.10 -10.73 3.84
C ASN A 135 14.78 -11.00 4.56
N VAL A 136 13.90 -11.83 3.98
CA VAL A 136 12.66 -12.27 4.67
C VAL A 136 13.02 -12.99 5.97
N LYS A 137 13.93 -13.99 5.93
CA LYS A 137 14.34 -14.72 7.14
C LYS A 137 14.91 -13.80 8.21
N ARG A 138 15.74 -12.83 7.83
CA ARG A 138 16.30 -11.82 8.73
C ARG A 138 15.20 -11.02 9.43
N LEU A 139 14.19 -10.56 8.71
CA LEU A 139 13.08 -9.81 9.28
C LEU A 139 12.15 -10.67 10.15
N LEU A 140 11.98 -11.95 9.84
CA LEU A 140 11.21 -12.87 10.70
C LEU A 140 11.84 -13.02 12.10
N GLN A 141 13.18 -12.95 12.20
CA GLN A 141 13.90 -12.98 13.48
C GLN A 141 13.87 -11.64 14.24
N ASN A 142 13.45 -10.54 13.60
CA ASN A 142 13.42 -9.23 14.25
C ASN A 142 12.18 -9.07 15.15
N PRO A 143 12.33 -8.84 16.47
CA PRO A 143 11.20 -8.73 17.39
C PRO A 143 10.32 -7.50 17.17
N ARG A 144 10.80 -6.46 16.47
CA ARG A 144 10.00 -5.27 16.13
C ARG A 144 9.03 -5.49 14.97
N VAL A 145 9.26 -6.52 14.15
CA VAL A 145 8.38 -6.86 13.03
C VAL A 145 7.15 -7.57 13.59
N THR A 146 5.97 -6.98 13.37
CA THR A 146 4.70 -7.51 13.89
C THR A 146 4.35 -8.85 13.24
N GLU A 147 3.46 -9.62 13.87
CA GLU A 147 2.93 -10.85 13.27
C GLU A 147 2.31 -10.61 11.88
N PHE A 148 1.60 -9.49 11.73
CA PHE A 148 0.92 -9.13 10.50
C PHE A 148 1.92 -8.78 9.38
N ASP A 149 2.94 -7.98 9.69
CA ASP A 149 4.00 -7.61 8.73
C ASP A 149 4.82 -8.85 8.33
N ALA A 150 5.14 -9.72 9.29
CA ALA A 150 5.83 -10.99 9.03
C ALA A 150 5.04 -11.89 8.09
N ALA A 151 3.73 -12.07 8.32
CA ALA A 151 2.87 -12.82 7.43
C ALA A 151 2.78 -12.18 6.03
N ARG A 152 2.75 -10.83 5.95
CA ARG A 152 2.73 -10.10 4.67
C ARG A 152 3.96 -10.33 3.82
N LEU A 153 5.15 -10.32 4.42
CA LEU A 153 6.39 -10.67 3.73
C LEU A 153 6.34 -12.10 3.15
N VAL A 154 5.84 -13.07 3.93
CA VAL A 154 5.72 -14.46 3.47
C VAL A 154 4.62 -14.62 2.41
N MET A 155 3.53 -13.86 2.47
CA MET A 155 2.49 -13.82 1.44
C MET A 155 3.06 -13.34 0.09
N LEU A 156 3.82 -12.24 0.09
CA LEU A 156 4.47 -11.72 -1.12
C LEU A 156 5.50 -12.72 -1.68
N TYR A 157 6.35 -13.29 -0.82
CA TYR A 157 7.26 -14.36 -1.21
C TYR A 157 6.54 -15.53 -1.88
N ALA A 158 5.44 -15.98 -1.27
CA ALA A 158 4.68 -17.11 -1.77
C ALA A 158 4.04 -16.84 -3.14
N LEU A 159 3.56 -15.61 -3.38
CA LEU A 159 2.98 -15.19 -4.66
C LEU A 159 4.04 -15.06 -5.77
N HIS A 160 5.22 -14.52 -5.46
CA HIS A 160 6.29 -14.29 -6.43
C HIS A 160 7.00 -15.59 -6.80
N TYR A 161 7.39 -16.37 -5.78
CA TYR A 161 8.25 -17.54 -5.95
C TYR A 161 7.51 -18.88 -5.87
N GLU A 162 6.18 -18.90 -6.06
CA GLU A 162 5.34 -20.11 -6.00
C GLU A 162 5.92 -21.30 -6.76
N ARG A 163 6.46 -21.06 -7.96
CA ARG A 163 7.04 -22.09 -8.86
C ARG A 163 8.57 -22.06 -8.96
N HIS A 164 9.25 -21.34 -8.06
CA HIS A 164 10.71 -21.32 -8.05
C HIS A 164 11.26 -22.70 -7.64
N SER A 165 12.34 -23.17 -8.28
CA SER A 165 12.93 -24.49 -8.00
C SER A 165 13.40 -24.62 -6.55
N SER A 166 13.92 -23.52 -5.98
CA SER A 166 14.36 -23.43 -4.59
C SER A 166 13.29 -22.81 -3.66
N ASN A 167 12.01 -22.95 -3.98
CA ASN A 167 10.92 -22.43 -3.14
C ASN A 167 11.06 -22.94 -1.69
N SER A 168 11.17 -21.99 -0.75
CA SER A 168 11.39 -22.24 0.67
C SER A 168 10.18 -21.92 1.55
N LEU A 169 8.98 -21.86 0.95
CA LEU A 169 7.74 -21.55 1.65
C LEU A 169 7.48 -22.45 2.88
N PRO A 170 7.69 -23.78 2.85
CA PRO A 170 7.53 -24.61 4.04
C PRO A 170 8.44 -24.19 5.20
N GLY A 171 9.68 -23.78 4.89
CA GLY A 171 10.63 -23.26 5.87
C GLY A 171 10.16 -21.92 6.45
N LEU A 172 9.72 -21.00 5.60
CA LEU A 172 9.18 -19.70 6.05
C LEU A 172 7.92 -19.86 6.91
N MET A 173 7.07 -20.84 6.62
CA MET A 173 5.91 -21.16 7.46
C MET A 173 6.32 -21.68 8.85
N MET A 174 7.41 -22.44 8.93
CA MET A 174 8.00 -22.86 10.21
C MET A 174 8.60 -21.66 10.95
N ASP A 175 9.29 -20.75 10.24
CA ASP A 175 9.84 -19.53 10.82
C ASP A 175 8.73 -18.63 11.41
N LEU A 176 7.59 -18.47 10.71
CA LEU A 176 6.41 -17.79 11.26
C LEU A 176 5.90 -18.45 12.54
N ARG A 177 5.84 -19.78 12.57
CA ARG A 177 5.41 -20.53 13.77
C ARG A 177 6.38 -20.32 14.93
N ASN A 178 7.68 -20.36 14.67
CA ASN A 178 8.73 -20.16 15.67
C ASN A 178 8.73 -18.73 16.23
N LYS A 179 8.43 -17.73 15.39
CA LYS A 179 8.20 -16.34 15.82
C LYS A 179 6.97 -16.17 16.74
N GLY A 180 6.06 -17.13 16.73
CA GLY A 180 4.79 -17.05 17.47
C GLY A 180 3.65 -16.43 16.68
N VAL A 181 3.75 -16.32 15.35
CA VAL A 181 2.67 -15.78 14.51
C VAL A 181 1.42 -16.64 14.66
N SER A 182 0.31 -15.99 14.98
CA SER A 182 -0.97 -16.65 15.22
C SER A 182 -1.45 -17.46 14.00
N GLU A 183 -2.21 -18.53 14.28
CA GLU A 183 -2.79 -19.38 13.23
C GLU A 183 -3.66 -18.59 12.24
N LYS A 184 -4.31 -17.53 12.72
CA LYS A 184 -5.09 -16.60 11.90
C LYS A 184 -4.26 -16.04 10.75
N TYR A 185 -3.07 -15.51 11.03
CA TYR A 185 -2.21 -14.90 10.00
C TYR A 185 -1.48 -15.95 9.17
N ARG A 186 -1.09 -17.10 9.74
CA ARG A 186 -0.46 -18.19 8.97
C ARG A 186 -1.40 -18.75 7.89
N LYS A 187 -2.71 -18.86 8.17
CA LYS A 187 -3.70 -19.30 7.17
C LYS A 187 -3.85 -18.34 5.99
N LEU A 188 -3.61 -17.04 6.18
CA LEU A 188 -3.68 -16.06 5.10
C LEU A 188 -2.68 -16.35 3.99
N VAL A 189 -1.51 -16.91 4.32
CA VAL A 189 -0.50 -17.28 3.32
C VAL A 189 -1.06 -18.23 2.29
N SER A 190 -1.74 -19.30 2.73
CA SER A 190 -2.40 -20.23 1.83
C SER A 190 -3.61 -19.61 1.11
N ALA A 191 -4.39 -18.80 1.82
CA ALA A 191 -5.60 -18.18 1.26
C ALA A 191 -5.27 -17.21 0.10
N VAL A 192 -4.19 -16.44 0.22
CA VAL A 192 -3.76 -15.50 -0.82
C VAL A 192 -3.24 -16.22 -2.07
N ILE A 193 -2.54 -17.35 -1.93
CA ILE A 193 -2.12 -18.19 -3.08
C ILE A 193 -3.35 -18.79 -3.78
N GLU A 194 -4.34 -19.23 -3.01
CA GLU A 194 -5.57 -19.79 -3.57
C GLU A 194 -6.41 -18.72 -4.30
N TYR A 195 -6.41 -17.49 -3.76
CA TYR A 195 -7.13 -16.35 -4.33
C TYR A 195 -6.44 -15.76 -5.57
N GLY A 196 -5.12 -15.59 -5.56
CA GLY A 196 -4.37 -14.82 -6.56
C GLY A 196 -3.07 -15.46 -7.06
N GLY A 197 -2.83 -16.73 -6.75
CA GLY A 197 -1.64 -17.47 -7.19
C GLY A 197 -1.60 -17.72 -8.70
N LYS A 198 -0.46 -18.23 -9.19
CA LYS A 198 -0.16 -18.40 -10.63
C LYS A 198 -1.11 -19.36 -11.35
N ARG A 199 -1.88 -20.18 -10.62
CA ARG A 199 -2.88 -21.10 -11.19
C ARG A 199 -4.22 -20.44 -11.51
N VAL A 200 -4.55 -19.34 -10.83
CA VAL A 200 -5.87 -18.69 -10.92
C VAL A 200 -5.78 -17.30 -11.55
N ARG A 201 -4.66 -16.58 -11.35
CA ARG A 201 -4.47 -15.26 -11.94
C ARG A 201 -4.32 -15.36 -13.46
N GLY A 202 -5.03 -14.50 -14.19
CA GLY A 202 -5.02 -14.45 -15.66
C GLY A 202 -3.86 -13.69 -16.28
N SER A 203 -3.12 -12.91 -15.48
CA SER A 203 -1.98 -12.10 -15.91
C SER A 203 -0.70 -12.48 -15.16
N ASP A 204 0.45 -12.12 -15.72
CA ASP A 204 1.73 -12.31 -15.05
C ASP A 204 2.13 -11.05 -14.27
N LEU A 205 1.93 -11.10 -12.95
CA LEU A 205 2.17 -9.97 -12.03
C LEU A 205 3.66 -9.66 -11.84
N PHE A 206 4.54 -10.65 -12.05
CA PHE A 206 5.96 -10.58 -11.72
C PHE A 206 6.85 -10.78 -12.96
N SER A 207 6.32 -10.50 -14.15
CA SER A 207 7.09 -10.62 -15.39
C SER A 207 8.38 -9.80 -15.27
N PRO A 208 9.55 -10.36 -15.69
CA PRO A 208 10.77 -9.60 -15.79
C PRO A 208 10.52 -8.38 -16.69
N LYS A 209 10.53 -7.19 -16.10
CA LYS A 209 10.51 -5.96 -16.89
C LYS A 209 11.83 -5.89 -17.65
N ASP A 210 11.77 -5.56 -18.94
CA ASP A 210 12.97 -5.33 -19.73
C ASP A 210 13.89 -4.33 -19.01
N ALA A 211 15.20 -4.56 -19.03
CA ALA A 211 16.20 -3.68 -18.40
C ALA A 211 16.06 -2.19 -18.84
N VAL A 212 15.50 -1.96 -20.04
CA VAL A 212 15.18 -0.64 -20.60
C VAL A 212 13.91 -0.01 -19.98
N ALA A 213 12.92 -0.82 -19.60
CA ALA A 213 11.73 -0.36 -18.89
C ALA A 213 12.06 0.01 -17.44
N ILE A 214 12.95 -0.77 -16.83
CA ILE A 214 13.54 -0.53 -15.51
C ILE A 214 14.27 0.84 -15.49
N THR A 215 15.17 1.11 -16.45
CA THR A 215 15.88 2.41 -16.54
C THR A 215 14.96 3.61 -16.79
N LYS A 216 13.85 3.44 -17.52
CA LYS A 216 12.85 4.53 -17.70
C LYS A 216 12.00 4.79 -16.45
N GLN A 217 11.74 3.76 -15.62
CA GLN A 217 11.11 3.96 -14.31
C GLN A 217 12.08 4.66 -13.35
N PHE A 218 13.38 4.31 -13.39
CA PHE A 218 14.44 4.98 -12.61
C PHE A 218 14.61 6.47 -12.97
N LEU A 219 14.45 6.84 -14.24
CA LEU A 219 14.58 8.24 -14.70
C LEU A 219 13.38 9.14 -14.37
N LYS A 220 12.23 8.59 -13.98
CA LYS A 220 11.00 9.36 -13.68
C LYS A 220 10.82 9.73 -12.21
N GLY A 221 11.79 9.44 -11.36
CA GLY A 221 11.90 10.04 -10.03
C GLY A 221 12.23 11.52 -10.17
N LEU A 222 11.20 12.37 -10.23
CA LEU A 222 11.34 13.82 -10.12
C LEU A 222 12.23 14.12 -8.90
N LYS A 223 13.44 14.64 -9.16
CA LYS A 223 14.54 15.00 -8.22
C LYS A 223 15.70 14.01 -8.05
N GLY A 224 15.89 13.01 -8.90
CA GLY A 224 17.20 12.35 -9.05
C GLY A 224 17.74 11.59 -7.83
N VAL A 225 16.87 11.25 -6.86
CA VAL A 225 17.19 10.34 -5.76
C VAL A 225 16.29 9.11 -5.91
N GLU A 226 16.90 7.95 -6.08
CA GLU A 226 16.18 6.68 -6.16
C GLU A 226 15.46 6.41 -4.84
N ASN A 227 14.13 6.27 -4.90
CA ASN A 227 13.35 5.90 -3.74
C ASN A 227 13.14 4.38 -3.73
N VAL A 228 13.98 3.69 -2.96
CA VAL A 228 13.92 2.23 -2.80
C VAL A 228 12.57 1.75 -2.26
N TYR A 229 11.78 2.63 -1.62
CA TYR A 229 10.50 2.30 -0.98
C TYR A 229 9.29 2.40 -1.91
N THR A 230 9.45 2.90 -3.14
CA THR A 230 8.31 3.16 -4.07
C THR A 230 8.63 2.74 -5.50
N GLN A 231 9.23 1.56 -5.68
CA GLN A 231 9.59 1.00 -7.00
C GLN A 231 8.40 0.29 -7.67
N HIS A 232 7.55 -0.36 -6.87
CA HIS A 232 6.35 -1.05 -7.31
C HIS A 232 5.42 -0.08 -8.04
N GLN A 233 4.75 -0.61 -9.05
CA GLN A 233 3.72 0.10 -9.78
C GLN A 233 2.55 -0.86 -9.99
N PRO A 234 1.31 -0.47 -9.64
CA PRO A 234 0.15 -1.33 -9.81
C PRO A 234 0.01 -1.78 -11.26
N PHE A 235 -0.43 -3.02 -11.46
CA PHE A 235 -0.72 -3.60 -12.79
C PHE A 235 -1.70 -2.75 -13.61
N LEU A 236 -2.57 -2.00 -12.93
CA LEU A 236 -3.49 -1.03 -13.55
C LEU A 236 -2.75 0.01 -14.40
N HIS A 237 -1.54 0.43 -14.02
CA HIS A 237 -0.78 1.40 -14.80
C HIS A 237 -0.49 0.89 -16.21
N GLU A 238 0.06 -0.31 -16.34
CA GLU A 238 0.39 -0.90 -17.64
C GLU A 238 -0.87 -1.12 -18.48
N THR A 239 -1.95 -1.56 -17.83
CA THR A 239 -3.26 -1.74 -18.46
C THR A 239 -3.78 -0.42 -19.06
N LEU A 240 -3.74 0.66 -18.29
CA LEU A 240 -4.17 1.98 -18.75
C LEU A 240 -3.23 2.56 -19.82
N ASP A 241 -1.92 2.40 -19.66
CA ASP A 241 -0.93 2.86 -20.65
C ASP A 241 -1.14 2.17 -22.01
N HIS A 242 -1.37 0.85 -22.00
CA HIS A 242 -1.70 0.09 -23.19
C HIS A 242 -3.05 0.51 -23.79
N LEU A 243 -4.08 0.74 -22.97
CA LEU A 243 -5.38 1.22 -23.45
C LEU A 243 -5.25 2.58 -24.16
N ILE A 244 -4.59 3.53 -23.52
CA ILE A 244 -4.39 4.90 -24.04
C ILE A 244 -3.58 4.89 -25.35
N LYS A 245 -2.66 3.93 -25.51
CA LYS A 245 -1.84 3.78 -26.71
C LYS A 245 -2.47 2.88 -27.79
N GLY A 246 -3.66 2.33 -27.57
CA GLY A 246 -4.30 1.38 -28.49
C GLY A 246 -3.54 0.05 -28.63
N LYS A 247 -2.81 -0.35 -27.58
CA LYS A 247 -2.01 -1.58 -27.51
C LYS A 247 -2.56 -2.62 -26.54
N LEU A 248 -3.73 -2.35 -25.93
CA LEU A 248 -4.34 -3.28 -25.00
C LEU A 248 -4.83 -4.52 -25.77
N LYS A 249 -4.44 -5.71 -25.30
CA LYS A 249 -4.73 -6.95 -26.01
C LYS A 249 -6.19 -7.34 -25.85
N GLU A 250 -6.94 -7.38 -26.95
CA GLU A 250 -8.37 -7.69 -26.96
C GLU A 250 -8.70 -9.11 -26.46
N ASN A 251 -7.78 -10.08 -26.60
CA ASN A 251 -7.99 -11.42 -26.08
C ASN A 251 -8.00 -11.48 -24.54
N LEU A 252 -7.35 -10.52 -23.88
CA LEU A 252 -7.36 -10.37 -22.42
C LEU A 252 -8.42 -9.36 -21.96
N TYR A 253 -8.72 -8.36 -22.79
CA TYR A 253 -9.67 -7.29 -22.51
C TYR A 253 -10.64 -7.11 -23.69
N PRO A 254 -11.61 -8.04 -23.87
CA PRO A 254 -12.51 -8.01 -25.01
C PRO A 254 -13.56 -6.91 -24.89
N TYR A 255 -14.01 -6.40 -26.05
CA TYR A 255 -15.18 -5.52 -26.12
C TYR A 255 -16.46 -6.30 -25.88
N LEU A 256 -17.43 -5.64 -25.24
CA LEU A 256 -18.79 -6.15 -25.08
C LEU A 256 -19.70 -5.44 -26.09
N GLY A 257 -20.23 -6.21 -27.04
CA GLY A 257 -21.08 -5.69 -28.12
C GLY A 257 -20.34 -5.49 -29.45
N PRO A 258 -21.03 -4.95 -30.48
CA PRO A 258 -20.50 -4.87 -31.84
C PRO A 258 -19.52 -3.70 -32.06
N SER A 259 -19.42 -2.78 -31.11
CA SER A 259 -18.62 -1.56 -31.23
C SER A 259 -17.21 -1.79 -30.69
N THR A 260 -16.21 -1.53 -31.52
CA THR A 260 -14.81 -1.46 -31.11
C THR A 260 -14.34 -0.01 -31.11
N LEU A 261 -13.43 0.32 -30.20
CA LEU A 261 -12.83 1.65 -30.13
C LEU A 261 -11.88 1.82 -31.33
N ARG A 262 -12.14 2.81 -32.19
CA ARG A 262 -11.27 3.11 -33.35
C ARG A 262 -10.21 4.16 -33.04
N ASP A 263 -10.56 5.10 -32.17
CA ASP A 263 -9.72 6.23 -31.80
C ASP A 263 -9.21 6.09 -30.37
N ARG A 264 -8.23 6.92 -30.03
CA ARG A 264 -7.72 7.02 -28.66
C ARG A 264 -8.85 7.39 -27.69
N PRO A 265 -9.02 6.67 -26.57
CA PRO A 265 -10.06 7.01 -25.60
C PRO A 265 -9.73 8.34 -24.92
N GLN A 266 -10.73 9.22 -24.84
CA GLN A 266 -10.64 10.47 -24.09
C GLN A 266 -11.09 10.27 -22.64
N ASP A 267 -12.18 9.54 -22.43
CA ASP A 267 -12.75 9.29 -21.12
C ASP A 267 -12.69 7.80 -20.79
N ILE A 268 -12.10 7.48 -19.65
CA ILE A 268 -11.91 6.10 -19.18
C ILE A 268 -12.50 6.00 -17.76
N ILE A 269 -13.44 5.09 -17.59
CA ILE A 269 -13.95 4.71 -16.26
C ILE A 269 -13.42 3.32 -15.94
N VAL A 270 -12.64 3.21 -14.86
CA VAL A 270 -12.12 1.96 -14.33
C VAL A 270 -12.97 1.58 -13.12
N PHE A 271 -13.47 0.35 -13.09
CA PHE A 271 -14.15 -0.18 -11.91
C PHE A 271 -13.49 -1.49 -11.45
N ILE A 272 -12.90 -1.48 -10.25
CA ILE A 272 -12.25 -2.65 -9.66
C ILE A 272 -13.26 -3.44 -8.83
N ILE A 273 -13.63 -4.62 -9.32
CA ILE A 273 -14.43 -5.58 -8.58
C ILE A 273 -13.56 -6.17 -7.46
N GLY A 274 -14.06 -6.18 -6.23
CA GLY A 274 -13.27 -6.57 -5.04
C GLY A 274 -12.40 -5.44 -4.48
N GLY A 275 -12.65 -4.19 -4.90
CA GLY A 275 -12.10 -2.99 -4.29
C GLY A 275 -10.83 -2.46 -4.95
N ALA A 276 -10.72 -1.14 -5.01
CA ALA A 276 -9.53 -0.43 -5.49
C ALA A 276 -8.59 -0.11 -4.32
N THR A 277 -7.41 0.41 -4.61
CA THR A 277 -6.43 0.86 -3.60
C THR A 277 -6.07 2.34 -3.78
N TYR A 278 -5.54 2.96 -2.73
CA TYR A 278 -5.02 4.33 -2.85
C TYR A 278 -3.76 4.44 -3.73
N GLU A 279 -3.01 3.34 -3.92
CA GLU A 279 -1.87 3.31 -4.84
C GLU A 279 -2.33 3.33 -6.31
N GLU A 280 -3.41 2.62 -6.63
CA GLU A 280 -4.07 2.70 -7.94
C GLU A 280 -4.70 4.09 -8.17
N ALA A 281 -5.28 4.69 -7.12
CA ALA A 281 -5.77 6.07 -7.20
C ALA A 281 -4.64 7.07 -7.49
N LEU A 282 -3.46 6.90 -6.88
CA LEU A 282 -2.25 7.68 -7.19
C LEU A 282 -1.79 7.47 -8.64
N THR A 283 -1.86 6.23 -9.13
CA THR A 283 -1.54 5.91 -10.53
C THR A 283 -2.46 6.67 -11.49
N VAL A 284 -3.76 6.66 -11.23
CA VAL A 284 -4.76 7.39 -12.03
C VAL A 284 -4.57 8.90 -11.95
N TYR A 285 -4.29 9.44 -10.77
CA TYR A 285 -3.95 10.86 -10.59
C TYR A 285 -2.74 11.27 -11.45
N ASN A 286 -1.66 10.48 -11.42
CA ASN A 286 -0.46 10.76 -12.20
C ASN A 286 -0.70 10.67 -13.70
N LEU A 287 -1.48 9.68 -14.16
CA LEU A 287 -1.85 9.56 -15.58
C LEU A 287 -2.69 10.74 -16.06
N ASN A 288 -3.69 11.18 -15.29
CA ASN A 288 -4.50 12.36 -15.61
C ASN A 288 -3.65 13.63 -15.75
N ARG A 289 -2.59 13.78 -14.93
CA ARG A 289 -1.69 14.94 -15.00
C ARG A 289 -0.70 14.88 -16.16
N THR A 290 -0.24 13.69 -16.52
CA THR A 290 0.84 13.48 -17.48
C THR A 290 0.35 13.14 -18.89
N THR A 291 -0.96 12.95 -19.05
CA THR A 291 -1.58 12.52 -20.31
C THR A 291 -2.66 13.51 -20.76
N PRO A 292 -2.29 14.64 -21.38
CA PRO A 292 -3.27 15.60 -21.90
C PRO A 292 -4.27 14.97 -22.86
N GLY A 293 -5.54 15.36 -22.74
CA GLY A 293 -6.64 14.85 -23.57
C GLY A 293 -7.22 13.51 -23.11
N VAL A 294 -6.77 12.96 -21.97
CA VAL A 294 -7.35 11.76 -21.35
C VAL A 294 -7.79 12.09 -19.92
N ARG A 295 -8.99 11.64 -19.56
CA ARG A 295 -9.57 11.74 -18.22
C ARG A 295 -9.94 10.34 -17.74
N ILE A 296 -9.43 9.99 -16.56
CA ILE A 296 -9.58 8.67 -15.97
C ILE A 296 -10.25 8.83 -14.61
N VAL A 297 -11.33 8.08 -14.40
CA VAL A 297 -12.02 7.95 -13.11
C VAL A 297 -11.86 6.52 -12.62
N LEU A 298 -11.39 6.36 -11.38
CA LEU A 298 -11.28 5.08 -10.69
C LEU A 298 -12.43 4.91 -9.71
N GLY A 299 -13.11 3.78 -9.81
CA GLY A 299 -14.04 3.28 -8.81
C GLY A 299 -13.71 1.85 -8.44
N GLY A 300 -14.33 1.38 -7.38
CA GLY A 300 -14.32 -0.01 -6.96
C GLY A 300 -15.46 -0.27 -6.00
N THR A 301 -15.67 -1.53 -5.64
CA THR A 301 -16.68 -1.90 -4.64
C THR A 301 -16.37 -1.33 -3.25
N THR A 302 -15.09 -1.08 -2.98
CA THR A 302 -14.55 -0.44 -1.77
C THR A 302 -13.15 0.15 -2.08
N VAL A 303 -12.52 0.80 -1.10
CA VAL A 303 -11.10 1.15 -1.15
C VAL A 303 -10.39 0.39 -0.03
N HIS A 304 -9.48 -0.50 -0.40
CA HIS A 304 -8.79 -1.39 0.53
C HIS A 304 -7.46 -0.82 1.04
N ASN A 305 -7.20 -1.09 2.31
CA ASN A 305 -5.85 -1.33 2.84
C ASN A 305 -5.57 -2.83 2.92
N THR A 306 -4.33 -3.21 3.24
CA THR A 306 -3.92 -4.62 3.34
C THR A 306 -4.86 -5.42 4.26
N LYS A 307 -5.22 -4.88 5.42
CA LYS A 307 -6.05 -5.60 6.39
C LYS A 307 -7.43 -5.93 5.81
N SER A 308 -8.12 -4.92 5.27
CA SER A 308 -9.45 -5.09 4.69
C SER A 308 -9.46 -6.02 3.48
N PHE A 309 -8.41 -5.98 2.65
CA PHE A 309 -8.23 -6.91 1.53
C PHE A 309 -8.08 -8.36 2.03
N LEU A 310 -7.24 -8.58 3.04
CA LEU A 310 -7.02 -9.92 3.59
C LEU A 310 -8.25 -10.48 4.33
N ASP A 311 -9.04 -9.62 4.98
CA ASP A 311 -10.32 -10.01 5.56
C ASP A 311 -11.31 -10.44 4.46
N GLU A 312 -11.34 -9.76 3.30
CA GLU A 312 -12.14 -10.17 2.14
C GLU A 312 -11.65 -11.49 1.51
N VAL A 313 -10.33 -11.67 1.37
CA VAL A 313 -9.74 -12.91 0.88
C VAL A 313 -10.16 -14.10 1.74
N LEU A 314 -10.16 -13.96 3.07
CA LEU A 314 -10.65 -15.00 3.98
C LEU A 314 -12.16 -15.26 3.82
N ALA A 315 -12.94 -14.20 3.65
CA ALA A 315 -14.39 -14.29 3.50
C ALA A 315 -14.83 -14.93 2.16
N SER A 316 -13.98 -14.88 1.12
CA SER A 316 -14.27 -15.45 -0.20
C SER A 316 -14.57 -16.98 -0.18
N GLY A 317 -14.25 -17.68 0.91
CA GLY A 317 -14.64 -19.08 1.09
C GLY A 317 -13.90 -20.08 0.20
N LEU A 318 -12.81 -19.66 -0.47
CA LEU A 318 -12.00 -20.56 -1.29
C LEU A 318 -11.44 -21.73 -0.46
N HIS A 319 -11.02 -21.46 0.79
CA HIS A 319 -10.57 -22.48 1.75
C HIS A 319 -11.59 -23.59 2.09
N SER A 320 -12.89 -23.30 2.00
CA SER A 320 -13.95 -24.30 2.25
C SER A 320 -14.19 -25.20 1.04
N ARG A 321 -14.07 -24.66 -0.18
CA ARG A 321 -14.36 -25.41 -1.41
C ARG A 321 -13.30 -26.47 -1.72
N SER A 322 -12.03 -26.21 -1.42
CA SER A 322 -10.92 -27.16 -1.64
C SER A 322 -10.95 -28.37 -0.70
N LYS A 323 -11.49 -28.21 0.52
CA LYS A 323 -11.72 -29.35 1.45
C LYS A 323 -12.90 -30.22 1.06
N GLU A 324 -13.98 -29.62 0.54
CA GLU A 324 -15.14 -30.39 0.06
C GLU A 324 -14.79 -31.23 -1.18
N THR A 325 -14.04 -30.69 -2.16
CA THR A 325 -13.60 -31.48 -3.33
C THR A 325 -12.67 -32.63 -2.95
N SER A 326 -11.83 -32.46 -1.92
CA SER A 326 -10.93 -33.51 -1.42
C SER A 326 -11.66 -34.61 -0.64
N GLN A 327 -12.76 -34.28 0.06
CA GLN A 327 -13.62 -35.26 0.73
C GLN A 327 -14.54 -36.02 -0.24
N VAL A 328 -15.00 -35.38 -1.32
CA VAL A 328 -15.82 -36.04 -2.34
C VAL A 328 -15.01 -37.05 -3.15
N THR A 329 -13.77 -36.71 -3.51
CA THR A 329 -12.86 -37.62 -4.23
C THR A 329 -12.43 -38.82 -3.36
N SER A 330 -12.11 -38.62 -2.09
CA SER A 330 -11.79 -39.73 -1.16
C SER A 330 -12.97 -40.66 -0.86
N ARG A 331 -14.20 -40.13 -0.75
CA ARG A 331 -15.43 -40.95 -0.62
C ARG A 331 -15.76 -41.75 -1.88
N SER A 332 -15.38 -41.26 -3.06
CA SER A 332 -15.57 -42.00 -4.33
C SER A 332 -14.54 -43.13 -4.52
N ALA A 333 -13.34 -42.98 -3.95
CA ALA A 333 -12.27 -43.97 -4.05
C ALA A 333 -12.46 -45.16 -3.08
N SER A 334 -13.21 -45.00 -1.99
CA SER A 334 -13.49 -46.12 -1.04
C SER A 334 -14.72 -46.96 -1.40
N ARG A 335 -15.32 -46.74 -2.58
CA ARG A 335 -16.51 -47.46 -3.09
C ARG A 335 -16.23 -48.25 -4.38
N ARG A 336 -14.99 -48.66 -4.61
CA ARG A 336 -14.65 -49.63 -5.67
C ARG A 336 -13.93 -50.83 -5.09
#